data_AF-A0A4R0D6M4-F1
#
_entry.id   AF-A0A4R0D6M4-F1
#
_cell.length_a   1.000
_cell.length_b   1.000
_cell.length_c   1.000
_cell.angle_alpha   90.00
_cell.angle_beta   90.00
_cell.angle_gamma   90.00
#
_symmetry.space_group_name_H-M   'P 1'
#
loop_
_entity.id
_entity.type
_entity.pdbx_description
1 polymer ?
#
loop_
_entity_poly.entity_id
_entity_poly.type
_entity_poly.pdbx_seq_one_letter_code
_entity_poly.pdbx_strand_id
1 'polypeptide(L)' 'MGYIVKLIPENLYFVPHDNEIGTTEFRSKAVAEGLFYDYAEATAMVKLYNKDMLQDVDYEIELIE' A
#
# COMPACT_ATOMS: atom_id res chain seq x y z
N MET A 1 -10.92 1.43 11.23
CA MET A 1 -9.72 0.59 11.01
C MET A 1 -9.58 0.37 9.52
N GLY A 2 -8.48 0.85 8.95
CA GLY A 2 -8.11 0.65 7.55
C GLY A 2 -6.63 0.35 7.44
N TYR A 3 -6.17 0.05 6.23
CA TYR A 3 -4.81 -0.38 5.97
C TYR A 3 -4.21 0.44 4.84
N ILE A 4 -2.93 0.79 4.95
CA ILE A 4 -2.16 1.35 3.84
C ILE A 4 -0.95 0.46 3.58
N VAL A 5 -0.54 0.37 2.33
CA VAL A 5 0.67 -0.36 1.93
C VAL A 5 1.81 0.63 1.79
N LYS A 6 2.94 0.33 2.41
CA LYS A 6 4.19 1.07 2.24
C LYS A 6 5.27 0.18 1.67
N LEU A 7 5.91 0.63 0.60
CA LEU A 7 7.13 0.08 0.04
C LEU A 7 8.32 0.50 0.90
N ILE A 8 9.02 -0.47 1.48
CA ILE A 8 10.11 -0.24 2.44
C ILE A 8 11.35 0.38 1.74
N PRO A 9 11.87 -0.18 0.64
CA PRO A 9 13.11 0.31 0.02
C PRO A 9 12.99 1.74 -0.50
N GLU A 10 11.84 2.09 -1.06
CA GLU A 10 11.57 3.38 -1.69
C GLU A 10 10.95 4.39 -0.72
N ASN A 11 10.49 3.94 0.45
CA ASN A 11 9.72 4.73 1.41
C ASN A 11 8.52 5.44 0.75
N LEU A 12 7.78 4.68 -0.06
CA LEU A 12 6.60 5.14 -0.79
C LEU A 12 5.37 4.38 -0.33
N TYR A 13 4.19 4.95 -0.54
CA TYR A 13 2.90 4.36 -0.19
C TYR A 13 2.05 4.16 -1.44
N PHE A 14 1.22 3.13 -1.44
CA PHE A 14 0.26 2.91 -2.52
C PHE A 14 -0.83 3.98 -2.51
N VAL A 15 -1.17 4.46 -3.70
CA VAL A 15 -2.30 5.35 -3.98
C VAL A 15 -2.94 4.97 -5.33
N PRO A 16 -4.22 5.29 -5.55
CA PRO A 16 -4.83 5.12 -6.86
C PRO A 16 -4.16 6.02 -7.90
N HIS A 17 -3.97 5.52 -9.12
CA HIS A 17 -3.51 6.32 -10.26
C HIS A 17 -4.15 5.82 -11.56
N ASP A 18 -5.15 6.55 -12.10
CA ASP A 18 -5.76 6.29 -13.41
C ASP A 18 -6.07 4.81 -13.72
N ASN A 19 -6.73 4.12 -12.77
CA ASN A 19 -7.08 2.69 -12.76
C ASN A 19 -5.93 1.70 -12.50
N GLU A 20 -4.76 2.20 -12.14
CA GLU A 20 -3.60 1.42 -11.72
C GLU A 20 -3.16 1.77 -10.29
N ILE A 21 -2.13 1.06 -9.81
CA ILE A 21 -1.47 1.31 -8.53
C ILE A 21 -0.38 2.35 -8.77
N GLY A 22 -0.62 3.56 -8.29
CA GLY A 22 0.41 4.59 -8.18
C GLY A 22 1.10 4.54 -6.81
N THR A 23 2.11 5.40 -6.66
CA THR A 23 2.83 5.56 -5.40
C THR A 23 2.97 7.03 -5.01
N THR A 24 3.11 7.29 -3.72
CA THR A 24 3.35 8.62 -3.16
C THR A 24 4.31 8.55 -1.99
N GLU A 25 5.15 9.57 -1.79
CA GLU A 25 5.97 9.71 -0.58
C GLU A 25 5.15 10.18 0.65
N PHE A 26 3.93 10.67 0.43
CA PHE A 26 3.11 11.27 1.49
C PHE A 26 2.16 10.26 2.12
N ARG A 27 2.48 9.84 3.34
CA ARG A 27 1.61 8.99 4.16
C ARG A 27 0.19 9.55 4.31
N SER A 28 0.05 10.87 4.49
CA SER A 28 -1.26 11.53 4.61
C SER A 28 -2.12 11.35 3.38
N LYS A 29 -1.52 11.36 2.18
CA LYS A 29 -2.23 11.11 0.93
C LYS A 29 -2.64 9.65 0.80
N ALA A 30 -1.76 8.71 1.19
CA ALA A 30 -2.11 7.29 1.23
C ALA A 30 -3.27 6.98 2.19
N VAL A 31 -3.31 7.64 3.36
CA VAL A 31 -4.46 7.52 4.29
C VAL A 31 -5.75 8.08 3.68
N ALA A 32 -5.68 9.16 2.90
CA ALA A 32 -6.86 9.79 2.31
C ALA A 32 -7.37 9.06 1.06
N GLU A 33 -6.47 8.54 0.23
CA GLU A 33 -6.79 8.06 -1.12
C GLU A 33 -6.45 6.57 -1.33
N GLY A 34 -5.44 6.04 -0.64
CA GLY A 34 -4.92 4.67 -0.78
C GLY A 34 -5.30 3.72 0.37
N LEU A 35 -6.37 4.03 1.09
CA LEU A 35 -6.85 3.24 2.22
C LEU A 35 -7.60 1.98 1.73
N PHE A 36 -7.18 0.83 2.23
CA PHE A 36 -7.90 -0.44 2.10
C PHE A 36 -8.70 -0.73 3.37
N TYR A 37 -9.91 -1.26 3.23
CA TYR A 37 -10.75 -1.59 4.39
C TYR A 37 -10.54 -3.03 4.89
N ASP A 38 -9.89 -3.86 4.08
CA ASP A 38 -9.52 -5.24 4.43
C ASP A 38 -8.01 -5.45 4.26
N TYR A 39 -7.40 -6.14 5.21
CA TYR A 39 -6.00 -6.54 5.16
C TYR A 39 -5.71 -7.46 3.95
N ALA A 40 -6.66 -8.34 3.63
CA ALA A 40 -6.56 -9.23 2.48
C ALA A 40 -6.59 -8.45 1.16
N GLU A 41 -7.39 -7.38 1.07
CA GLU A 41 -7.40 -6.49 -0.10
C GLU A 41 -6.06 -5.76 -0.25
N ALA A 42 -5.53 -5.19 0.82
CA ALA A 42 -4.21 -4.55 0.80
C ALA A 42 -3.12 -5.53 0.32
N THR A 43 -3.13 -6.76 0.84
CA THR A 43 -2.17 -7.81 0.48
C THR A 43 -2.33 -8.24 -0.98
N ALA A 44 -3.56 -8.42 -1.45
CA ALA A 44 -3.85 -8.77 -2.84
C ALA A 44 -3.34 -7.68 -3.80
N MET A 45 -3.48 -6.41 -3.43
CA MET A 45 -2.99 -5.29 -4.22
C MET A 45 -1.47 -5.30 -4.38
N VAL A 46 -0.73 -5.66 -3.33
CA VAL A 46 0.74 -5.87 -3.44
C VAL A 46 1.06 -6.98 -4.43
N LYS A 47 0.33 -8.10 -4.38
CA LYS A 47 0.56 -9.22 -5.30
C LYS A 47 0.20 -8.89 -6.75
N LEU A 48 -0.75 -7.98 -6.99
CA LEU A 48 -1.03 -7.43 -8.31
C LEU A 48 0.08 -6.50 -8.79
N TYR A 49 0.64 -5.68 -7.91
CA TYR A 49 1.76 -4.79 -8.21
C TYR A 49 3.03 -5.58 -8.55
N ASN A 50 3.43 -6.48 -7.66
CA ASN A 50 4.55 -7.40 -7.86
C ASN A 50 4.39 -8.63 -6.94
N LYS A 51 4.16 -9.79 -7.57
CA LYS A 51 3.93 -11.06 -6.87
C LYS A 51 5.12 -11.53 -6.01
N ASP A 52 6.33 -11.14 -6.39
CA ASP A 52 7.58 -11.62 -5.79
C ASP A 52 7.97 -10.85 -4.52
N MET A 53 7.24 -9.78 -4.19
CA MET A 53 7.45 -8.99 -2.98
C MET A 53 7.15 -9.77 -1.69
N LEU A 54 8.01 -9.59 -0.71
CA LEU A 54 7.98 -10.18 0.62
C LEU A 54 7.56 -9.13 1.66
N GLN A 55 6.61 -9.51 2.52
CA GLN A 55 6.19 -8.66 3.63
C GLN A 55 7.34 -8.51 4.64
N ASP A 56 7.44 -7.34 5.26
CA ASP A 56 8.47 -6.93 6.22
C ASP A 56 9.89 -6.84 5.61
N VAL A 57 10.01 -6.97 4.29
CA VAL A 57 11.26 -6.82 3.53
C VAL A 57 11.08 -5.79 2.42
N ASP A 58 10.11 -6.03 1.52
CA ASP A 58 9.82 -5.15 0.38
C ASP A 58 8.66 -4.20 0.69
N TYR A 59 7.72 -4.61 1.55
CA TYR A 59 6.59 -3.79 1.96
C TYR A 59 6.12 -4.08 3.38
N GLU A 60 5.44 -3.11 3.97
CA GLU A 60 4.67 -3.26 5.22
C GLU A 60 3.21 -2.84 5.01
N ILE A 61 2.30 -3.45 5.78
CA ILE A 61 0.90 -3.04 5.86
C ILE A 61 0.70 -2.34 7.18
N GLU A 62 0.44 -1.03 7.13
CA GLU A 62 0.20 -0.22 8.32
C GLU A 62 -1.30 -0.20 8.66
N LEU A 63 -1.63 -0.46 9.92
CA LEU A 63 -2.98 -0.26 10.46
C LEU A 63 -3.22 1.22 10.74
N ILE A 64 -4.34 1.74 10.23
CA ILE A 64 -4.85 3.08 10.51
C ILE A 64 -6.09 2.93 11.40
N GLU A 65 -6.01 3.47 12.61
CA GLU A 65 -7.13 3.52 13.57
C GLU A 65 -8.14 4.62 13.24
#